data_AF-A0A957Q4T2-F1
#
_entry.id   AF-A0A957Q4T2-F1
#
_cell.length_a   1.000
_cell.length_b   1.000
_cell.length_c   1.000
_cell.angle_alpha   90.00
_cell.angle_beta   90.00
_cell.angle_gamma   90.00
#
_symmetry.space_group_name_H-M   'P 1'
#
loop_
_entity.id
_entity.type
_entity.pdbx_description
1 polymer ?
#
loop_
_entity_poly.entity_id
_entity_poly.type
_entity_poly.pdbx_seq_one_letter_code
_entity_poly.pdbx_strand_id
1 'polypeptide(L)'
;PTNYDNKERGMVTVRTALANSLNIPAVRALQHAGLPAFLETAQRLGITTLTRPDYGLSLSLGAGEIPLIEMTGAFAVLANQGRRMPPVTITRIVDGHGNIICGSGTDTGACRSSAEQSYVAGGEQVISAIDAFLISDMLSDNEARSAVFGPNSLLQLGERPVAAKTGTTNDFRDVLTLGYTPQLVTGVWVGNSNNAEMRNISGVSGAAPIWNEFMRTALTSEPIVAFTPPPGVRQYEVCADTGTIPSEACPEKRIRWYAEDRPPLAKEADLYQRIKLDRLTGKLATEFTPADAIEEKDFKVYPEQYRGWAEEHGIAQPPRDASDVYTFEPRVVIREPVEGEIVSGNVTVIGSADTPAFVSYELQYGVSHDPGAFSAPFWGPVGNPVLDGVLGEWDTTGLAEGPYTLRLVVRDQAGVEQEARIRLFIVPPTPTPQPVEPTPTWTLEAPTAVQPPTVAPPTATPELPTSVPTVVEPTSAPSPTDTPLPSPTVAPEEPTATPVPTETPAVEATPTWTIEAPVAEPTAESAALVTTTLPLTAVTTLTQTEGITASGLITATP
;
A
#
# COMPACT_ATOMS: atom_id res chain seq x y z
N PRO A 1 10.36 15.18 -12.15
CA PRO A 1 11.61 14.39 -12.36
C PRO A 1 11.20 13.02 -12.89
N THR A 2 11.95 12.44 -13.83
CA THR A 2 11.73 11.08 -14.33
C THR A 2 12.72 10.09 -13.69
N ASN A 3 12.39 8.80 -13.70
CA ASN A 3 13.37 7.75 -13.41
C ASN A 3 14.31 7.56 -14.61
N TYR A 4 15.50 6.97 -14.39
CA TYR A 4 16.51 6.77 -15.42
C TYR A 4 16.00 6.06 -16.69
N ASP A 5 15.11 5.07 -16.53
CA ASP A 5 14.51 4.32 -17.63
C ASP A 5 13.20 4.93 -18.15
N ASN A 6 12.84 6.13 -17.70
CA ASN A 6 11.58 6.84 -17.94
C ASN A 6 10.30 6.05 -17.60
N LYS A 7 10.40 5.00 -16.75
CA LYS A 7 9.23 4.23 -16.31
C LYS A 7 8.79 4.61 -14.91
N GLU A 8 7.48 4.76 -14.74
CA GLU A 8 6.86 4.79 -13.42
C GLU A 8 6.60 3.37 -12.90
N ARG A 9 6.54 3.23 -11.58
CA ARG A 9 6.42 1.92 -10.88
C ARG A 9 5.35 1.95 -9.79
N GLY A 10 4.53 3.01 -9.75
CA GLY A 10 3.48 3.20 -8.76
C GLY A 10 4.02 3.27 -7.33
N MET A 11 3.30 2.65 -6.40
CA MET A 11 3.73 2.48 -5.01
C MET A 11 4.76 1.35 -4.91
N VAL A 12 5.93 1.68 -4.35
CA VAL A 12 7.08 0.77 -4.13
C VAL A 12 7.61 0.95 -2.72
N THR A 13 8.22 -0.09 -2.14
CA THR A 13 8.89 0.03 -0.84
C THR A 13 10.12 0.95 -0.91
N VAL A 14 10.51 1.53 0.24
CA VAL A 14 11.75 2.32 0.37
C VAL A 14 12.97 1.49 -0.03
N ARG A 15 12.99 0.19 0.31
CA ARG A 15 14.03 -0.76 -0.10
C ARG A 15 14.14 -0.84 -1.62
N THR A 16 13.04 -1.14 -2.31
CA THR A 16 12.99 -1.23 -3.78
C THR A 16 13.40 0.09 -4.43
N ALA A 17 12.96 1.23 -3.88
CA ALA A 17 13.30 2.54 -4.39
C ALA A 17 14.80 2.88 -4.26
N LEU A 18 15.38 2.67 -3.07
CA LEU A 18 16.79 2.94 -2.79
C LEU A 18 17.71 2.01 -3.60
N ALA A 19 17.40 0.71 -3.60
CA ALA A 19 18.17 -0.32 -4.28
C ALA A 19 18.18 -0.12 -5.82
N ASN A 20 17.06 0.30 -6.42
CA ASN A 20 16.97 0.60 -7.87
C ASN A 20 17.31 2.05 -8.24
N SER A 21 17.71 2.90 -7.28
CA SER A 21 18.02 4.32 -7.53
C SER A 21 16.85 5.12 -8.16
N LEU A 22 15.62 4.92 -7.69
CA LEU A 22 14.45 5.59 -8.27
C LEU A 22 14.37 7.07 -7.85
N ASN A 23 14.34 7.96 -8.84
CA ASN A 23 14.38 9.42 -8.65
C ASN A 23 13.07 9.97 -8.03
N ILE A 24 11.91 9.46 -8.44
CA ILE A 24 10.61 9.96 -7.96
C ILE A 24 10.44 9.73 -6.44
N PRO A 25 10.70 8.51 -5.89
CA PRO A 25 10.69 8.30 -4.44
C PRO A 25 11.79 9.08 -3.69
N ALA A 26 12.99 9.25 -4.26
CA ALA A 26 14.07 10.01 -3.62
C ALA A 26 13.68 11.48 -3.37
N VAL A 27 13.02 12.11 -4.36
CA VAL A 27 12.48 13.47 -4.25
C VAL A 27 11.37 13.54 -3.19
N ARG A 28 10.46 12.55 -3.16
CA ARG A 28 9.42 12.46 -2.11
C ARG A 28 10.02 12.27 -0.71
N ALA A 29 11.09 11.48 -0.58
CA ALA A 29 11.78 11.26 0.69
C ALA A 29 12.42 12.55 1.22
N LEU A 30 13.12 13.32 0.38
CA LEU A 30 13.66 14.63 0.77
C LEU A 30 12.55 15.65 1.07
N GLN A 31 11.45 15.63 0.31
CA GLN A 31 10.29 16.50 0.57
C GLN A 31 9.64 16.17 1.93
N HIS A 32 9.59 14.90 2.31
CA HIS A 32 9.04 14.45 3.60
C HIS A 32 9.99 14.75 4.78
N ALA A 33 11.29 14.48 4.63
CA ALA A 33 12.29 14.75 5.67
C ALA A 33 12.55 16.25 5.88
N GLY A 34 12.39 17.05 4.83
CA GLY A 34 12.69 18.48 4.81
C GLY A 34 14.17 18.76 4.52
N LEU A 35 14.42 19.82 3.74
CA LEU A 35 15.76 20.25 3.36
C LEU A 35 16.69 20.58 4.56
N PRO A 36 16.25 21.25 5.64
CA PRO A 36 17.13 21.55 6.77
C PRO A 36 17.67 20.28 7.46
N ALA A 37 16.81 19.29 7.73
CA ALA A 37 17.21 18.03 8.36
C ALA A 37 18.14 17.20 7.46
N PHE A 38 17.95 17.27 6.13
CA PHE A 38 18.87 16.66 5.17
C PHE A 38 20.27 17.30 5.22
N LEU A 39 20.35 18.64 5.20
CA LEU A 39 21.62 19.36 5.27
C LEU A 39 22.34 19.14 6.61
N GLU A 40 21.61 19.14 7.73
CA GLU A 40 22.14 18.80 9.05
C GLU A 40 22.70 17.36 9.08
N THR A 41 21.96 16.40 8.53
CA THR A 41 22.41 14.99 8.44
C THR A 41 23.65 14.86 7.56
N ALA A 42 23.71 15.56 6.42
CA ALA A 42 24.89 15.59 5.56
C ALA A 42 26.12 16.17 6.30
N GLN A 43 25.95 17.27 7.03
CA GLN A 43 27.01 17.87 7.85
C GLN A 43 27.50 16.90 8.94
N ARG A 44 26.58 16.21 9.64
CA ARG A 44 26.90 15.19 10.65
C ARG A 44 27.62 13.97 10.05
N LEU A 45 27.32 13.60 8.81
CA LEU A 45 28.07 12.60 8.04
C LEU A 45 29.48 13.07 7.65
N GLY A 46 29.77 14.37 7.73
CA GLY A 46 31.06 14.97 7.40
C GLY A 46 31.14 15.59 6.01
N ILE A 47 29.99 15.82 5.35
CA ILE A 47 29.92 16.57 4.10
C ILE A 47 29.92 18.06 4.44
N THR A 48 30.97 18.79 4.03
CA THR A 48 31.18 20.19 4.42
C THR A 48 30.89 21.19 3.30
N THR A 49 30.79 20.73 2.05
CA THR A 49 30.66 21.60 0.86
C THR A 49 29.23 22.00 0.51
N LEU A 50 28.21 21.43 1.13
CA LEU A 50 26.80 21.79 0.89
C LEU A 50 26.38 23.09 1.61
N THR A 51 27.00 24.21 1.22
CA THR A 51 26.85 25.52 1.89
C THR A 51 26.01 26.55 1.14
N ARG A 52 25.59 26.27 -0.09
CA ARG A 52 24.82 27.23 -0.92
C ARG A 52 23.41 27.47 -0.38
N PRO A 53 22.88 28.70 -0.44
CA PRO A 53 21.55 29.04 0.08
C PRO A 53 20.40 28.66 -0.87
N ASP A 54 20.68 28.35 -2.13
CA ASP A 54 19.70 28.11 -3.21
C ASP A 54 19.31 26.63 -3.37
N TYR A 55 19.70 25.77 -2.43
CA TYR A 55 19.36 24.35 -2.47
C TYR A 55 17.86 24.09 -2.41
N GLY A 56 17.43 23.06 -3.14
CA GLY A 56 16.05 22.60 -3.18
C GLY A 56 15.96 21.08 -3.31
N LEU A 57 14.79 20.56 -3.70
CA LEU A 57 14.56 19.11 -3.80
C LEU A 57 15.47 18.39 -4.80
N SER A 58 16.12 19.11 -5.72
CA SER A 58 17.14 18.59 -6.64
C SER A 58 18.37 18.00 -5.93
N LEU A 59 18.64 18.34 -4.66
CA LEU A 59 19.69 17.69 -3.86
C LEU A 59 19.48 16.18 -3.73
N SER A 60 18.23 15.69 -3.67
CA SER A 60 17.93 14.25 -3.65
C SER A 60 18.38 13.51 -4.92
N LEU A 61 18.68 14.26 -5.99
CA LEU A 61 19.16 13.76 -7.27
C LEU A 61 20.65 14.13 -7.51
N GLY A 62 21.36 14.58 -6.48
CA GLY A 62 22.79 14.88 -6.56
C GLY A 62 23.17 16.28 -7.05
N ALA A 63 22.26 17.27 -7.02
CA ALA A 63 22.55 18.65 -7.44
C ALA A 63 23.49 19.47 -6.50
N GLY A 64 24.30 18.80 -5.69
CA GLY A 64 25.26 19.39 -4.77
C GLY A 64 26.63 18.75 -4.93
N GLU A 65 27.64 19.56 -5.20
CA GLU A 65 29.02 19.09 -5.43
C GLU A 65 29.68 18.70 -4.10
N ILE A 66 30.20 17.48 -4.03
CA ILE A 66 30.79 16.89 -2.83
C ILE A 66 32.11 16.22 -3.21
N PRO A 67 33.25 16.52 -2.55
CA PRO A 67 34.51 15.83 -2.78
C PRO A 67 34.36 14.31 -2.56
N LEU A 68 34.92 13.50 -3.45
CA LEU A 68 34.80 12.03 -3.37
C LEU A 68 35.23 11.46 -2.00
N ILE A 69 36.22 12.09 -1.34
CA ILE A 69 36.69 11.71 -0.01
C ILE A 69 35.64 11.98 1.10
N GLU A 70 34.86 13.05 1.00
CA GLU A 70 33.74 13.31 1.94
C GLU A 70 32.59 12.33 1.70
N MET A 71 32.23 12.08 0.44
CA MET A 71 31.20 11.11 0.08
C MET A 71 31.59 9.68 0.50
N THR A 72 32.86 9.30 0.31
CA THR A 72 33.39 8.00 0.77
C THR A 72 33.41 7.93 2.30
N GLY A 73 33.75 9.02 2.99
CA GLY A 73 33.64 9.14 4.44
C GLY A 73 32.20 8.98 4.95
N ALA A 74 31.21 9.56 4.27
CA ALA A 74 29.80 9.38 4.60
C ALA A 74 29.34 7.92 4.47
N PHE A 75 29.81 7.19 3.45
CA PHE A 75 29.57 5.75 3.33
C PHE A 75 30.34 4.92 4.39
N ALA A 76 31.52 5.39 4.83
CA ALA A 76 32.26 4.78 5.95
C ALA A 76 31.44 4.81 7.25
N VAL A 77 30.65 5.86 7.48
CA VAL A 77 29.74 5.94 8.63
C VAL A 77 28.71 4.79 8.62
N LEU A 78 28.15 4.47 7.45
CA LEU A 78 27.18 3.38 7.32
C LEU A 78 27.83 2.02 7.55
N ALA A 79 29.01 1.78 6.95
CA ALA A 79 29.81 0.59 7.17
C ALA A 79 30.16 0.37 8.65
N ASN A 80 30.45 1.48 9.36
CA ASN A 80 30.84 1.51 10.77
C ASN A 80 29.65 1.73 11.72
N GLN A 81 28.48 1.15 11.41
CA GLN A 81 27.28 1.14 12.27
C GLN A 81 26.85 2.54 12.78
N GLY A 82 26.93 3.55 11.93
CA GLY A 82 26.52 4.93 12.24
C GLY A 82 27.60 5.78 12.92
N ARG A 83 28.83 5.27 13.09
CA ARG A 83 29.94 6.00 13.72
C ARG A 83 30.85 6.67 12.70
N ARG A 84 30.99 7.98 12.81
CA ARG A 84 31.87 8.79 11.98
C ARG A 84 33.32 8.72 12.47
N MET A 85 34.17 8.26 11.56
CA MET A 85 35.62 8.31 11.63
C MET A 85 36.09 9.26 10.52
N PRO A 86 36.64 10.45 10.81
CA PRO A 86 37.15 11.33 9.76
C PRO A 86 38.32 10.64 9.01
N PRO A 87 38.53 10.85 7.71
CA PRO A 87 39.67 10.26 7.02
C PRO A 87 41.01 10.77 7.58
N VAL A 88 41.99 9.87 7.77
CA VAL A 88 43.37 10.21 8.15
C VAL A 88 44.36 9.53 7.21
N THR A 89 45.41 10.25 6.82
CA THR A 89 46.49 9.75 5.94
C THR A 89 47.81 9.52 6.67
N ILE A 90 48.01 10.16 7.83
CA ILE A 90 49.17 10.00 8.69
C ILE A 90 48.72 9.23 9.93
N THR A 91 49.29 8.06 10.18
CA THR A 91 48.97 7.20 11.33
C THR A 91 50.06 7.20 12.39
N ARG A 92 51.30 7.51 12.01
CA ARG A 92 52.46 7.60 12.90
C ARG A 92 53.57 8.45 12.27
N ILE A 93 54.25 9.26 13.08
CA ILE A 93 55.52 9.93 12.75
C ILE A 93 56.56 9.53 13.81
N VAL A 94 57.77 9.19 13.38
CA VAL A 94 58.89 8.80 14.24
C VAL A 94 60.12 9.66 13.96
N ASP A 95 60.97 9.84 14.98
CA ASP A 95 62.30 10.45 14.81
C ASP A 95 63.34 9.44 14.26
N GLY A 96 64.55 9.92 14.00
CA GLY A 96 65.67 9.09 13.54
C GLY A 96 66.19 8.04 14.56
N HIS A 97 65.68 8.06 15.80
CA HIS A 97 65.98 7.06 16.83
C HIS A 97 64.81 6.08 17.05
N GLY A 98 63.71 6.21 16.29
CA GLY A 98 62.50 5.40 16.40
C GLY A 98 61.50 5.88 17.46
N ASN A 99 61.75 6.99 18.15
CA ASN A 99 60.83 7.58 19.11
C ASN A 99 59.56 8.06 18.40
N ILE A 100 58.40 7.85 19.00
CA ILE A 100 57.12 8.30 18.43
C ILE A 100 56.95 9.80 18.68
N ILE A 101 56.92 10.59 17.61
CA ILE A 101 56.57 12.02 17.65
C ILE A 101 55.04 12.15 17.63
N CYS A 102 54.39 11.38 16.76
CA CYS A 102 52.94 11.41 16.53
C CYS A 102 52.42 9.97 16.32
N GLY A 103 51.22 9.65 16.81
CA GLY A 103 50.54 8.38 16.53
C GLY A 103 49.71 7.85 17.70
N SER A 104 49.08 6.70 17.49
CA SER A 104 48.33 6.01 18.56
C SER A 104 49.30 5.51 19.65
N GLY A 105 48.98 5.78 20.92
CA GLY A 105 49.76 5.33 22.07
C GLY A 105 50.71 6.36 22.72
N THR A 106 50.77 7.62 22.26
CA THR A 106 51.49 8.70 22.98
C THR A 106 50.57 9.69 23.66
N ASP A 107 50.83 10.01 24.94
CA ASP A 107 50.11 11.05 25.70
C ASP A 107 50.50 12.48 25.28
N THR A 108 51.60 12.63 24.55
CA THR A 108 52.04 13.90 23.98
C THR A 108 51.14 14.28 22.81
N GLY A 109 50.07 15.04 23.07
CA GLY A 109 49.10 15.54 22.09
C GLY A 109 49.65 16.51 21.01
N ALA A 110 50.97 16.52 20.78
CA ALA A 110 51.70 17.48 19.94
C ALA A 110 51.29 17.46 18.45
N CYS A 111 50.64 16.38 17.98
CA CYS A 111 50.24 16.25 16.58
C CYS A 111 48.77 15.85 16.38
N ARG A 112 48.00 15.60 17.45
CA ARG A 112 46.66 15.00 17.33
C ARG A 112 45.68 16.00 16.74
N SER A 113 45.42 15.86 15.44
CA SER A 113 44.24 16.43 14.78
C SER A 113 42.95 15.98 15.48
N SER A 114 41.87 16.74 15.35
CA SER A 114 40.54 16.31 15.83
C SER A 114 40.08 14.99 15.19
N ALA A 115 40.55 14.70 13.97
CA ALA A 115 40.38 13.43 13.30
C ALA A 115 41.03 12.27 14.09
N GLU A 116 42.33 12.36 14.43
CA GLU A 116 43.02 11.32 15.21
C GLU A 116 42.45 11.15 16.62
N GLN A 117 42.02 12.23 17.27
CA GLN A 117 41.33 12.15 18.56
C GLN A 117 40.03 11.34 18.44
N SER A 118 39.31 11.48 17.32
CA SER A 118 38.10 10.70 17.04
C SER A 118 38.41 9.20 16.88
N TYR A 119 39.56 8.81 16.31
CA TYR A 119 39.97 7.39 16.26
C TYR A 119 40.24 6.81 17.63
N VAL A 120 40.99 7.53 18.48
CA VAL A 120 41.29 7.09 19.84
C VAL A 120 40.01 6.99 20.69
N ALA A 121 39.02 7.86 20.45
CA ALA A 121 37.72 7.83 21.10
C ALA A 121 36.72 6.80 20.51
N GLY A 122 37.06 6.12 19.41
CA GLY A 122 36.17 5.13 18.76
C GLY A 122 35.01 5.72 17.95
N GLY A 123 35.14 6.98 17.51
CA GLY A 123 34.22 7.68 16.61
C GLY A 123 33.06 8.42 17.28
N GLU A 124 32.45 9.34 16.53
CA GLU A 124 31.22 10.04 16.92
C GLU A 124 30.00 9.27 16.38
N GLN A 125 28.99 8.99 17.22
CA GLN A 125 27.76 8.31 16.77
C GLN A 125 26.82 9.33 16.10
N VAL A 126 26.83 9.39 14.77
CA VAL A 126 26.11 10.41 13.99
C VAL A 126 24.84 9.88 13.30
N ILE A 127 24.73 8.57 13.10
CA ILE A 127 23.49 7.86 12.73
C ILE A 127 23.28 6.74 13.74
N SER A 128 22.04 6.31 14.00
CA SER A 128 21.82 5.15 14.88
C SER A 128 22.38 3.87 14.24
N ALA A 129 22.88 2.93 15.05
CA ALA A 129 23.34 1.64 14.54
C ALA A 129 22.21 0.90 13.79
N ILE A 130 20.97 1.05 14.27
CA ILE A 130 19.75 0.50 13.66
C ILE A 130 19.57 1.03 12.23
N ASP A 131 19.57 2.35 12.03
CA ASP A 131 19.34 2.94 10.71
C ASP A 131 20.50 2.65 9.74
N ALA A 132 21.74 2.67 10.25
CA ALA A 132 22.92 2.30 9.46
C ALA A 132 22.88 0.82 9.01
N PHE A 133 22.45 -0.09 9.89
CA PHE A 133 22.23 -1.49 9.55
C PHE A 133 21.10 -1.66 8.52
N LEU A 134 19.94 -1.02 8.72
CA LEU A 134 18.81 -1.13 7.79
C LEU A 134 19.14 -0.57 6.40
N ILE A 135 19.90 0.54 6.31
CA ILE A 135 20.40 1.07 5.03
C ILE A 135 21.39 0.07 4.39
N SER A 136 22.29 -0.51 5.17
CA SER A 136 23.25 -1.52 4.68
C SER A 136 22.55 -2.77 4.17
N ASP A 137 21.51 -3.24 4.85
CA ASP A 137 20.67 -4.38 4.46
C ASP A 137 19.87 -4.09 3.17
N MET A 138 19.32 -2.88 3.01
CA MET A 138 18.68 -2.46 1.76
C MET A 138 19.67 -2.34 0.59
N LEU A 139 20.86 -1.78 0.83
CA LEU A 139 21.90 -1.59 -0.19
C LEU A 139 22.68 -2.88 -0.51
N SER A 140 22.55 -3.93 0.33
CA SER A 140 23.15 -5.25 0.10
C SER A 140 22.18 -6.31 -0.43
N ASP A 141 20.88 -6.03 -0.41
CA ASP A 141 19.86 -6.82 -1.11
C ASP A 141 20.04 -6.72 -2.65
N ASN A 142 20.45 -7.82 -3.28
CA ASN A 142 20.62 -7.90 -4.75
C ASN A 142 19.29 -8.13 -5.47
N GLU A 143 18.35 -8.81 -4.84
CA GLU A 143 17.03 -9.06 -5.40
C GLU A 143 16.28 -7.74 -5.55
N ALA A 144 16.30 -6.91 -4.49
CA ALA A 144 15.70 -5.58 -4.49
C ALA A 144 16.24 -4.67 -5.62
N ARG A 145 17.51 -4.82 -6.04
CA ARG A 145 18.14 -3.99 -7.10
C ARG A 145 18.03 -4.57 -8.51
N SER A 146 17.52 -5.79 -8.64
CA SER A 146 17.53 -6.54 -9.91
C SER A 146 16.61 -5.94 -10.98
N ALA A 147 15.59 -5.16 -10.60
CA ALA A 147 14.63 -4.57 -11.54
C ALA A 147 15.21 -3.47 -12.44
N VAL A 148 16.33 -2.84 -12.04
CA VAL A 148 17.07 -1.85 -12.86
C VAL A 148 18.45 -2.38 -13.26
N PHE A 149 19.16 -3.08 -12.38
CA PHE A 149 20.55 -3.48 -12.62
C PHE A 149 20.74 -4.94 -13.06
N GLY A 150 19.67 -5.75 -13.02
CA GLY A 150 19.72 -7.20 -13.27
C GLY A 150 20.36 -7.99 -12.12
N PRO A 151 20.11 -9.31 -12.06
CA PRO A 151 20.54 -10.17 -10.96
C PRO A 151 22.05 -10.41 -10.91
N ASN A 152 22.79 -10.13 -12.00
CA ASN A 152 24.23 -10.37 -12.15
C ASN A 152 25.03 -9.06 -12.29
N SER A 153 24.58 -7.98 -11.64
CA SER A 153 25.23 -6.67 -11.72
C SER A 153 26.64 -6.65 -11.08
N LEU A 154 27.51 -5.75 -11.57
CA LEU A 154 28.84 -5.47 -11.01
C LEU A 154 28.80 -4.77 -9.63
N LEU A 155 27.63 -4.70 -9.00
CA LEU A 155 27.43 -4.22 -7.63
C LEU A 155 27.51 -5.36 -6.59
N GLN A 156 27.95 -6.56 -7.00
CA GLN A 156 28.12 -7.76 -6.17
C GLN A 156 29.56 -8.26 -6.18
N LEU A 157 29.98 -8.85 -5.06
CA LEU A 157 31.32 -9.44 -4.89
C LEU A 157 31.27 -10.98 -4.79
N GLY A 158 30.27 -11.62 -5.41
CA GLY A 158 29.99 -13.05 -5.26
C GLY A 158 29.24 -13.29 -3.95
N GLU A 159 29.65 -14.32 -3.19
CA GLU A 159 29.03 -14.67 -1.89
C GLU A 159 29.29 -13.63 -0.79
N ARG A 160 30.24 -12.69 -0.97
CA ARG A 160 30.56 -11.66 0.01
C ARG A 160 29.43 -10.62 0.10
N PRO A 161 28.76 -10.44 1.26
CA PRO A 161 27.78 -9.38 1.46
C PRO A 161 28.40 -8.01 1.22
N VAL A 162 27.78 -7.21 0.37
CA VAL A 162 28.30 -5.89 -0.01
C VAL A 162 27.14 -4.93 -0.24
N ALA A 163 27.21 -3.78 0.43
CA ALA A 163 26.31 -2.67 0.22
C ALA A 163 26.90 -1.78 -0.89
N ALA A 164 26.13 -1.44 -1.92
CA ALA A 164 26.64 -0.65 -3.04
C ALA A 164 25.58 0.30 -3.60
N LYS A 165 26.02 1.49 -4.03
CA LYS A 165 25.18 2.50 -4.65
C LYS A 165 25.91 3.21 -5.79
N THR A 166 25.23 3.29 -6.92
CA THR A 166 25.67 4.04 -8.10
C THR A 166 25.28 5.52 -8.02
N GLY A 167 26.08 6.37 -8.66
CA GLY A 167 25.75 7.75 -9.00
C GLY A 167 25.93 7.98 -10.50
N THR A 168 25.11 8.82 -11.10
CA THR A 168 25.21 9.23 -12.50
C THR A 168 24.57 10.61 -12.60
N THR A 169 25.34 11.63 -12.98
CA THR A 169 24.79 12.97 -13.21
C THR A 169 23.97 13.00 -14.49
N ASN A 170 23.04 13.95 -14.58
CA ASN A 170 22.45 14.30 -15.87
C ASN A 170 23.58 14.68 -16.84
N ASP A 171 23.42 14.34 -18.11
CA ASP A 171 24.42 14.53 -19.17
C ASP A 171 25.71 13.68 -19.03
N PHE A 172 25.73 12.68 -18.13
CA PHE A 172 26.83 11.70 -18.01
C PHE A 172 28.23 12.32 -17.82
N ARG A 173 28.31 13.47 -17.12
CA ARG A 173 29.59 14.15 -16.84
C ARG A 173 30.39 13.44 -15.73
N ASP A 174 29.66 12.88 -14.78
CA ASP A 174 30.19 12.17 -13.62
C ASP A 174 29.44 10.86 -13.43
N VAL A 175 30.18 9.78 -13.27
CA VAL A 175 29.64 8.50 -12.84
C VAL A 175 30.38 8.00 -11.62
N LEU A 176 29.62 7.53 -10.63
CA LEU A 176 30.15 7.08 -9.36
C LEU A 176 29.70 5.66 -9.05
N THR A 177 30.52 4.93 -8.32
CA THR A 177 30.10 3.77 -7.54
C THR A 177 30.75 3.87 -6.18
N LEU A 178 29.92 3.93 -5.14
CA LEU A 178 30.34 3.81 -3.75
C LEU A 178 29.81 2.49 -3.20
N GLY A 179 30.64 1.75 -2.50
CA GLY A 179 30.21 0.52 -1.86
C GLY A 179 31.17 0.04 -0.80
N TYR A 180 30.65 -0.79 0.09
CA TYR A 180 31.34 -1.20 1.31
C TYR A 180 30.94 -2.59 1.78
N THR A 181 31.85 -3.16 2.53
CA THR A 181 31.69 -4.32 3.42
C THR A 181 31.96 -3.84 4.85
N PRO A 182 31.76 -4.66 5.89
CA PRO A 182 32.14 -4.29 7.25
C PRO A 182 33.64 -3.94 7.44
N GLN A 183 34.51 -4.36 6.50
CA GLN A 183 35.97 -4.21 6.58
C GLN A 183 36.53 -3.05 5.73
N LEU A 184 35.84 -2.68 4.65
CA LEU A 184 36.36 -1.74 3.64
C LEU A 184 35.23 -0.98 2.96
N VAL A 185 35.40 0.32 2.81
CA VAL A 185 34.61 1.21 1.94
C VAL A 185 35.46 1.68 0.76
N THR A 186 34.86 1.82 -0.41
CA THR A 186 35.53 2.38 -1.60
C THR A 186 34.55 3.20 -2.40
N GLY A 187 34.95 4.43 -2.74
CA GLY A 187 34.28 5.27 -3.72
C GLY A 187 35.14 5.40 -4.98
N VAL A 188 34.54 5.16 -6.14
CA VAL A 188 35.14 5.38 -7.46
C VAL A 188 34.33 6.45 -8.17
N TRP A 189 35.02 7.43 -8.75
CA TRP A 189 34.48 8.41 -9.69
C TRP A 189 35.18 8.23 -11.03
N VAL A 190 34.42 8.38 -12.12
CA VAL A 190 34.93 8.50 -13.48
C VAL A 190 34.23 9.69 -14.13
N GLY A 191 35.01 10.53 -14.81
CA GLY A 191 34.54 11.75 -15.48
C GLY A 191 35.70 12.37 -16.27
N ASN A 192 35.39 13.31 -17.17
CA ASN A 192 36.43 14.06 -17.86
C ASN A 192 36.92 15.22 -16.98
N SER A 193 38.23 15.37 -16.77
CA SER A 193 38.81 16.43 -15.92
C SER A 193 38.54 17.87 -16.38
N ASN A 194 37.99 18.05 -17.59
CA ASN A 194 37.55 19.34 -18.14
C ASN A 194 36.01 19.53 -18.07
N ASN A 195 35.30 18.67 -17.32
CA ASN A 195 33.84 18.63 -17.20
C ASN A 195 33.08 18.40 -18.54
N ALA A 196 33.73 17.85 -19.56
CA ALA A 196 33.03 17.42 -20.78
C ALA A 196 32.18 16.16 -20.51
N GLU A 197 31.07 16.03 -21.24
CA GLU A 197 30.17 14.86 -21.16
C GLU A 197 30.90 13.58 -21.62
N MET A 198 30.67 12.46 -20.92
CA MET A 198 31.07 11.14 -21.39
C MET A 198 30.00 10.54 -22.29
N ARG A 199 30.41 9.81 -23.33
CA ARG A 199 29.47 9.23 -24.30
C ARG A 199 28.99 7.85 -23.83
N ASN A 200 27.71 7.75 -23.49
CA ASN A 200 27.02 6.48 -23.13
C ASN A 200 27.59 5.73 -21.91
N ILE A 201 28.17 6.44 -20.93
CA ILE A 201 28.73 5.84 -19.70
C ILE A 201 27.81 6.14 -18.51
N SER A 202 27.50 5.11 -17.72
CA SER A 202 26.68 5.18 -16.49
C SER A 202 27.51 4.75 -15.26
N GLY A 203 26.95 4.89 -14.06
CA GLY A 203 27.55 4.35 -12.83
C GLY A 203 27.93 2.88 -12.95
N VAL A 204 27.09 2.06 -13.60
CA VAL A 204 27.30 0.61 -13.75
C VAL A 204 28.28 0.25 -14.88
N SER A 205 28.37 1.06 -15.92
CA SER A 205 29.26 0.80 -17.07
C SER A 205 30.62 1.51 -16.99
N GLY A 206 30.77 2.55 -16.15
CA GLY A 206 32.02 3.29 -15.98
C GLY A 206 32.72 3.04 -14.64
N ALA A 207 32.09 3.39 -13.53
CA ALA A 207 32.72 3.33 -12.21
C ALA A 207 32.63 1.93 -11.55
N ALA A 208 31.52 1.21 -11.74
CA ALA A 208 31.31 -0.09 -11.11
C ALA A 208 32.31 -1.19 -11.51
N PRO A 209 32.81 -1.31 -12.76
CA PRO A 209 33.84 -2.28 -13.11
C PRO A 209 35.13 -2.09 -12.31
N ILE A 210 35.63 -0.84 -12.26
CA ILE A 210 36.84 -0.46 -11.51
C ILE A 210 36.64 -0.73 -10.01
N TRP A 211 35.49 -0.33 -9.47
CA TRP A 211 35.13 -0.60 -8.07
C TRP A 211 35.07 -2.10 -7.76
N ASN A 212 34.50 -2.91 -8.67
CA ASN A 212 34.35 -4.35 -8.47
C ASN A 212 35.70 -5.06 -8.45
N GLU A 213 36.56 -4.77 -9.44
CA GLU A 213 37.91 -5.33 -9.54
C GLU A 213 38.78 -4.95 -8.33
N PHE A 214 38.76 -3.67 -7.94
CA PHE A 214 39.47 -3.21 -6.75
C PHE A 214 38.98 -3.92 -5.47
N MET A 215 37.66 -3.95 -5.24
CA MET A 215 37.09 -4.56 -4.02
C MET A 215 37.35 -6.07 -3.96
N ARG A 216 37.29 -6.79 -5.09
CA ARG A 216 37.66 -8.22 -5.14
C ARG A 216 39.14 -8.43 -4.79
N THR A 217 40.02 -7.63 -5.37
CA THR A 217 41.47 -7.73 -5.15
C THR A 217 41.83 -7.39 -3.71
N ALA A 218 41.36 -6.25 -3.20
CA ALA A 218 41.64 -5.79 -1.83
C ALA A 218 41.10 -6.74 -0.74
N LEU A 219 39.99 -7.44 -1.01
CA LEU A 219 39.33 -8.34 -0.06
C LEU A 219 39.62 -9.83 -0.33
N THR A 220 40.66 -10.16 -1.12
CA THR A 220 41.02 -11.55 -1.44
C THR A 220 41.49 -12.34 -0.21
N SER A 221 42.27 -11.71 0.68
CA SER A 221 42.79 -12.35 1.91
C SER A 221 41.92 -12.11 3.15
N GLU A 222 40.83 -11.36 3.01
CA GLU A 222 39.94 -10.97 4.11
C GLU A 222 38.82 -12.02 4.31
N PRO A 223 38.43 -12.38 5.55
CA PRO A 223 37.29 -13.26 5.78
C PRO A 223 36.00 -12.64 5.22
N ILE A 224 35.03 -13.46 4.81
CA ILE A 224 33.69 -13.00 4.45
C ILE A 224 32.92 -12.70 5.74
N VAL A 225 32.57 -11.43 5.95
CA VAL A 225 31.84 -10.95 7.13
C VAL A 225 30.49 -10.37 6.69
N ALA A 226 29.42 -10.79 7.36
CA ALA A 226 28.08 -10.23 7.16
C ALA A 226 27.88 -8.94 7.96
N PHE A 227 26.93 -8.10 7.54
CA PHE A 227 26.48 -6.98 8.36
C PHE A 227 25.79 -7.51 9.62
N THR A 228 26.33 -7.16 10.80
CA THR A 228 25.80 -7.64 12.08
C THR A 228 24.57 -6.82 12.49
N PRO A 229 23.41 -7.45 12.77
CA PRO A 229 22.24 -6.74 13.29
C PRO A 229 22.51 -6.21 14.72
N PRO A 230 22.29 -4.92 15.00
CA PRO A 230 22.41 -4.35 16.33
C PRO A 230 21.19 -4.73 17.21
N PRO A 231 21.25 -4.55 18.54
CA PRO A 231 20.06 -4.60 19.39
C PRO A 231 18.99 -3.61 18.91
N GLY A 232 17.71 -3.99 19.00
CA GLY A 232 16.58 -3.16 18.55
C GLY A 232 16.19 -3.31 17.08
N VAL A 233 16.75 -4.30 16.35
CA VAL A 233 16.16 -4.77 15.08
C VAL A 233 15.61 -6.20 15.21
N ARG A 234 14.54 -6.47 14.47
CA ARG A 234 13.87 -7.77 14.44
C ARG A 234 13.46 -8.13 13.01
N GLN A 235 13.44 -9.43 12.73
CA GLN A 235 12.88 -9.97 11.50
C GLN A 235 11.36 -10.13 11.57
N TYR A 236 10.68 -9.71 10.51
CA TYR A 236 9.25 -9.88 10.28
C TYR A 236 9.02 -10.60 8.95
N GLU A 237 8.00 -11.45 8.89
CA GLU A 237 7.41 -11.87 7.61
C GLU A 237 6.57 -10.70 7.09
N VAL A 238 6.85 -10.26 5.86
CA VAL A 238 6.20 -9.13 5.18
C VAL A 238 5.81 -9.49 3.76
N CYS A 239 4.83 -8.79 3.20
CA CYS A 239 4.52 -8.92 1.79
C CYS A 239 5.68 -8.36 0.95
N ALA A 240 6.16 -9.12 -0.04
CA ALA A 240 7.39 -8.80 -0.76
C ALA A 240 7.34 -7.46 -1.53
N ASP A 241 6.16 -7.13 -2.06
CA ASP A 241 5.93 -5.96 -2.92
C ASP A 241 5.50 -4.71 -2.12
N THR A 242 4.66 -4.87 -1.09
CA THR A 242 4.11 -3.74 -0.31
C THR A 242 4.86 -3.46 1.00
N GLY A 243 5.58 -4.44 1.56
CA GLY A 243 6.36 -4.29 2.80
C GLY A 243 5.54 -4.18 4.09
N THR A 244 4.24 -4.48 4.03
CA THR A 244 3.34 -4.62 5.19
C THR A 244 3.42 -6.02 5.78
N ILE A 245 2.84 -6.25 6.96
CA ILE A 245 2.44 -7.61 7.35
C ILE A 245 1.54 -8.18 6.22
N PRO A 246 1.73 -9.45 5.77
CA PRO A 246 1.02 -9.95 4.61
C PRO A 246 -0.49 -10.07 4.86
N SER A 247 -1.28 -9.54 3.93
CA SER A 247 -2.69 -9.92 3.79
C SER A 247 -2.84 -11.39 3.35
N GLU A 248 -4.08 -11.88 3.40
CA GLU A 248 -4.49 -13.18 2.87
C GLU A 248 -4.37 -13.27 1.34
N ALA A 249 -4.23 -12.13 0.66
CA ALA A 249 -4.12 -11.97 -0.80
C ALA A 249 -2.69 -11.63 -1.28
N CYS A 250 -1.73 -11.45 -0.37
CA CYS A 250 -0.36 -11.14 -0.75
C CYS A 250 0.27 -12.31 -1.54
N PRO A 251 0.80 -12.06 -2.76
CA PRO A 251 1.24 -13.13 -3.67
C PRO A 251 2.57 -13.77 -3.26
N GLU A 252 3.44 -13.04 -2.58
CA GLU A 252 4.75 -13.51 -2.15
C GLU A 252 5.14 -12.90 -0.81
N LYS A 253 5.59 -13.74 0.12
CA LYS A 253 5.98 -13.35 1.48
C LYS A 253 7.48 -13.50 1.68
N ARG A 254 8.10 -12.59 2.43
CA ARG A 254 9.54 -12.60 2.68
C ARG A 254 9.88 -12.18 4.10
N ILE A 255 10.96 -12.74 4.63
CA ILE A 255 11.57 -12.25 5.87
C ILE A 255 12.38 -10.98 5.56
N ARG A 256 12.18 -9.92 6.36
CA ARG A 256 12.95 -8.67 6.30
C ARG A 256 13.18 -8.08 7.68
N TRP A 257 14.30 -7.38 7.84
CA TRP A 257 14.65 -6.64 9.06
C TRP A 257 13.91 -5.30 9.15
N TYR A 258 13.38 -5.01 10.34
CA TYR A 258 12.81 -3.72 10.73
C TYR A 258 13.37 -3.32 12.11
N ALA A 259 13.31 -2.03 12.43
CA ALA A 259 13.53 -1.58 13.79
C ALA A 259 12.33 -1.98 14.67
N GLU A 260 12.56 -2.37 15.92
CA GLU A 260 11.48 -2.80 16.82
C GLU A 260 10.53 -1.66 17.19
N ASP A 261 11.00 -0.41 17.16
CA ASP A 261 10.21 0.80 17.38
C ASP A 261 9.40 1.25 16.14
N ARG A 262 9.74 0.72 14.96
CA ARG A 262 9.15 1.04 13.65
C ARG A 262 8.89 -0.26 12.87
N PRO A 263 7.98 -1.12 13.36
CA PRO A 263 7.60 -2.37 12.70
C PRO A 263 6.94 -2.11 11.33
N PRO A 264 6.81 -3.14 10.47
CA PRO A 264 6.02 -3.03 9.25
C PRO A 264 4.57 -2.63 9.55
N LEU A 265 3.94 -1.94 8.61
CA LEU A 265 2.52 -1.58 8.71
C LEU A 265 1.65 -2.84 8.81
N ALA A 266 0.52 -2.74 9.51
CA ALA A 266 -0.41 -3.84 9.70
C ALA A 266 -1.02 -4.34 8.37
N LYS A 267 -1.60 -5.55 8.36
CA LYS A 267 -2.08 -6.19 7.12
C LYS A 267 -3.25 -5.43 6.47
N GLU A 268 -3.97 -4.63 7.25
CA GLU A 268 -5.06 -3.75 6.82
C GLU A 268 -4.57 -2.58 5.95
N ALA A 269 -3.25 -2.31 5.96
CA ALA A 269 -2.60 -1.34 5.08
C ALA A 269 -1.96 -1.99 3.83
N ASP A 270 -2.07 -3.31 3.66
CA ASP A 270 -1.60 -3.99 2.45
C ASP A 270 -2.45 -3.55 1.24
N LEU A 271 -1.79 -3.37 0.09
CA LEU A 271 -2.49 -3.09 -1.16
C LEU A 271 -3.15 -4.35 -1.71
N TYR A 272 -2.66 -5.54 -1.34
CA TYR A 272 -3.28 -6.80 -1.72
C TYR A 272 -4.51 -7.08 -0.85
N GLN A 273 -5.67 -7.28 -1.50
CA GLN A 273 -6.94 -7.53 -0.82
C GLN A 273 -7.74 -8.59 -1.57
N ARG A 274 -8.39 -9.50 -0.82
CA ARG A 274 -9.34 -10.48 -1.36
C ARG A 274 -10.73 -9.86 -1.39
N ILE A 275 -11.25 -9.65 -2.59
CA ILE A 275 -12.53 -9.00 -2.83
C ILE A 275 -13.56 -10.06 -3.24
N LYS A 276 -14.75 -10.00 -2.62
CA LYS A 276 -15.90 -10.82 -2.96
C LYS A 276 -16.69 -10.15 -4.08
N LEU A 277 -16.83 -10.86 -5.20
CA LEU A 277 -17.57 -10.44 -6.37
C LEU A 277 -18.79 -11.34 -6.56
N ASP A 278 -19.87 -10.80 -7.10
CA ASP A 278 -20.95 -11.62 -7.66
C ASP A 278 -20.50 -12.16 -9.03
N ARG A 279 -20.48 -13.49 -9.17
CA ARG A 279 -20.02 -14.18 -10.38
C ARG A 279 -20.88 -13.84 -11.61
N LEU A 280 -22.14 -13.44 -11.44
CA LEU A 280 -23.02 -13.11 -12.56
C LEU A 280 -22.74 -11.72 -13.13
N THR A 281 -22.53 -10.72 -12.27
CA THR A 281 -22.36 -9.32 -12.68
C THR A 281 -20.91 -8.85 -12.75
N GLY A 282 -20.00 -9.54 -12.05
CA GLY A 282 -18.64 -9.08 -11.82
C GLY A 282 -18.53 -7.84 -10.91
N LYS A 283 -19.64 -7.42 -10.29
CA LYS A 283 -19.73 -6.32 -9.31
C LYS A 283 -19.39 -6.82 -7.90
N LEU A 284 -19.27 -5.92 -6.91
CA LEU A 284 -19.04 -6.31 -5.51
C LEU A 284 -20.22 -7.14 -4.98
N ALA A 285 -19.94 -8.26 -4.31
CA ALA A 285 -20.97 -9.06 -3.65
C ALA A 285 -21.56 -8.33 -2.45
N THR A 286 -22.87 -8.46 -2.25
CA THR A 286 -23.64 -7.93 -1.12
C THR A 286 -23.92 -9.02 -0.07
N GLU A 287 -24.45 -8.65 1.09
CA GLU A 287 -24.96 -9.60 2.09
C GLU A 287 -26.11 -10.50 1.57
N PHE A 288 -26.81 -10.04 0.53
CA PHE A 288 -27.87 -10.79 -0.14
C PHE A 288 -27.35 -11.73 -1.24
N THR A 289 -26.08 -11.62 -1.64
CA THR A 289 -25.50 -12.45 -2.71
C THR A 289 -25.32 -13.89 -2.20
N PRO A 290 -25.96 -14.91 -2.79
CA PRO A 290 -25.85 -16.30 -2.35
C PRO A 290 -24.40 -16.80 -2.37
N ALA A 291 -24.02 -17.60 -1.37
CA ALA A 291 -22.63 -18.03 -1.21
C ALA A 291 -22.06 -18.82 -2.40
N ASP A 292 -22.91 -19.52 -3.15
CA ASP A 292 -22.56 -20.23 -4.39
C ASP A 292 -22.42 -19.29 -5.60
N ALA A 293 -23.02 -18.10 -5.56
CA ALA A 293 -22.87 -17.02 -6.54
C ALA A 293 -21.65 -16.11 -6.26
N ILE A 294 -21.01 -16.20 -5.09
CA ILE A 294 -19.80 -15.43 -4.77
C ILE A 294 -18.56 -16.01 -5.48
N GLU A 295 -17.74 -15.14 -6.03
CA GLU A 295 -16.37 -15.41 -6.47
C GLU A 295 -15.40 -14.56 -5.61
N GLU A 296 -14.39 -15.19 -5.01
CA GLU A 296 -13.32 -14.46 -4.32
C GLU A 296 -12.14 -14.24 -5.27
N LYS A 297 -11.71 -12.99 -5.39
CA LYS A 297 -10.62 -12.60 -6.30
C LYS A 297 -9.66 -11.63 -5.62
N ASP A 298 -8.38 -11.88 -5.79
CA ASP A 298 -7.31 -11.06 -5.22
C ASP A 298 -6.96 -9.90 -6.15
N PHE A 299 -6.89 -8.69 -5.58
CA PHE A 299 -6.54 -7.45 -6.28
C PHE A 299 -5.40 -6.73 -5.56
N LYS A 300 -4.52 -6.06 -6.32
CA LYS A 300 -3.65 -5.00 -5.79
C LYS A 300 -4.40 -3.67 -5.86
N VAL A 301 -5.16 -3.37 -4.82
CA VAL A 301 -6.02 -2.18 -4.70
C VAL A 301 -5.16 -0.95 -4.45
N TYR A 302 -5.11 -0.04 -5.41
CA TYR A 302 -4.45 1.25 -5.24
C TYR A 302 -5.39 2.26 -4.57
N PRO A 303 -4.87 3.21 -3.78
CA PRO A 303 -5.64 4.38 -3.34
C PRO A 303 -6.29 5.10 -4.53
N GLU A 304 -7.51 5.62 -4.35
CA GLU A 304 -8.34 6.20 -5.43
C GLU A 304 -7.58 7.19 -6.34
N GLN A 305 -6.77 8.08 -5.76
CA GLN A 305 -5.92 9.04 -6.47
C GLN A 305 -4.84 8.43 -7.40
N TYR A 306 -4.58 7.12 -7.29
CA TYR A 306 -3.64 6.35 -8.11
C TYR A 306 -4.33 5.24 -8.89
N ARG A 307 -5.66 5.13 -8.81
CA ARG A 307 -6.43 4.06 -9.45
C ARG A 307 -6.34 4.11 -10.97
N GLY A 308 -6.52 5.29 -11.57
CA GLY A 308 -6.40 5.48 -13.03
C GLY A 308 -5.00 5.11 -13.55
N TRP A 309 -3.95 5.52 -12.83
CA TRP A 309 -2.58 5.10 -13.12
C TRP A 309 -2.43 3.57 -13.12
N ALA A 310 -3.01 2.89 -12.13
CA ALA A 310 -2.95 1.43 -12.03
C ALA A 310 -3.67 0.74 -13.21
N GLU A 311 -4.86 1.24 -13.58
CA GLU A 311 -5.64 0.74 -14.72
C GLU A 311 -4.93 0.96 -16.06
N GLU A 312 -4.33 2.14 -16.28
CA GLU A 312 -3.49 2.47 -17.46
C GLU A 312 -2.26 1.57 -17.59
N HIS A 313 -1.71 1.11 -16.46
CA HIS A 313 -0.56 0.19 -16.39
C HIS A 313 -0.98 -1.29 -16.34
N GLY A 314 -2.25 -1.61 -16.62
CA GLY A 314 -2.77 -2.98 -16.70
C GLY A 314 -2.96 -3.69 -15.34
N ILE A 315 -2.88 -2.96 -14.23
CA ILE A 315 -3.11 -3.48 -12.88
C ILE A 315 -4.60 -3.38 -12.58
N ALA A 316 -5.34 -4.44 -12.85
CA ALA A 316 -6.79 -4.51 -12.62
C ALA A 316 -7.16 -4.06 -11.19
N GLN A 317 -8.18 -3.21 -11.10
CA GLN A 317 -8.72 -2.67 -9.85
C GLN A 317 -10.13 -3.22 -9.62
N PRO A 318 -10.59 -3.39 -8.36
CA PRO A 318 -11.91 -3.94 -8.07
C PRO A 318 -13.03 -3.02 -8.58
N PRO A 319 -14.21 -3.55 -8.93
CA PRO A 319 -15.37 -2.74 -9.31
C PRO A 319 -15.79 -1.80 -8.16
N ARG A 320 -16.48 -0.70 -8.52
CA ARG A 320 -17.02 0.26 -7.54
C ARG A 320 -18.43 -0.09 -7.09
N ASP A 321 -19.25 -0.56 -8.04
CA ASP A 321 -20.66 -0.81 -7.81
C ASP A 321 -20.86 -2.18 -7.13
N ALA A 322 -21.88 -2.25 -6.27
CA ALA A 322 -22.38 -3.50 -5.71
C ALA A 322 -23.37 -4.19 -6.66
N SER A 323 -23.49 -5.51 -6.56
CA SER A 323 -24.50 -6.26 -7.32
C SER A 323 -25.91 -5.88 -6.87
N ASP A 324 -26.72 -5.56 -7.86
CA ASP A 324 -28.14 -5.21 -7.81
C ASP A 324 -29.06 -6.40 -8.13
N VAL A 325 -28.48 -7.56 -8.53
CA VAL A 325 -29.23 -8.79 -8.85
C VAL A 325 -29.89 -9.38 -7.62
N TYR A 326 -29.15 -9.46 -6.52
CA TYR A 326 -29.64 -9.97 -5.24
C TYR A 326 -29.97 -8.77 -4.35
N THR A 327 -31.20 -8.28 -4.48
CA THR A 327 -31.74 -7.19 -3.68
C THR A 327 -32.91 -7.67 -2.83
N PHE A 328 -33.00 -7.18 -1.60
CA PHE A 328 -34.13 -7.46 -0.71
C PHE A 328 -35.24 -6.44 -0.98
N GLU A 329 -36.38 -6.87 -1.51
CA GLU A 329 -37.58 -6.05 -1.62
C GLU A 329 -38.30 -6.00 -0.27
N PRO A 330 -38.45 -4.83 0.39
CA PRO A 330 -39.21 -4.72 1.63
C PRO A 330 -40.69 -5.04 1.41
N ARG A 331 -41.28 -5.83 2.30
CA ARG A 331 -42.68 -6.27 2.24
C ARG A 331 -43.41 -5.78 3.49
N VAL A 332 -43.97 -4.58 3.37
CA VAL A 332 -44.86 -3.97 4.36
C VAL A 332 -46.24 -3.86 3.71
N VAL A 333 -47.15 -4.79 4.05
CA VAL A 333 -48.49 -4.86 3.45
C VAL A 333 -49.48 -5.54 4.41
N ILE A 334 -50.70 -5.02 4.46
CA ILE A 334 -51.85 -5.70 5.07
C ILE A 334 -52.64 -6.34 3.93
N ARG A 335 -52.96 -7.63 4.06
CA ARG A 335 -53.74 -8.41 3.09
C ARG A 335 -55.16 -8.66 3.56
N GLU A 336 -55.34 -8.97 4.85
CA GLU A 336 -56.64 -9.14 5.48
C GLU A 336 -56.69 -8.31 6.78
N PRO A 337 -57.79 -7.61 7.08
CA PRO A 337 -58.94 -7.38 6.19
C PRO A 337 -58.55 -6.59 4.93
N VAL A 338 -59.43 -6.53 3.92
CA VAL A 338 -59.17 -5.84 2.64
C VAL A 338 -59.67 -4.38 2.63
N GLU A 339 -59.16 -3.56 1.71
CA GLU A 339 -59.60 -2.17 1.53
C GLU A 339 -61.13 -2.10 1.29
N GLY A 340 -61.81 -1.35 2.14
CA GLY A 340 -63.26 -1.15 2.13
C GLY A 340 -64.08 -2.22 2.87
N GLU A 341 -63.44 -3.21 3.51
CA GLU A 341 -64.15 -4.28 4.20
C GLU A 341 -64.96 -3.79 5.42
N ILE A 342 -66.13 -4.40 5.62
CA ILE A 342 -66.97 -4.19 6.80
C ILE A 342 -66.62 -5.26 7.83
N VAL A 343 -66.06 -4.84 8.97
CA VAL A 343 -65.56 -5.73 10.02
C VAL A 343 -66.30 -5.54 11.34
N SER A 344 -66.35 -6.58 12.17
CA SER A 344 -66.96 -6.53 13.51
C SER A 344 -66.42 -7.64 14.41
N GLY A 345 -66.29 -7.37 15.71
CA GLY A 345 -65.84 -8.37 16.68
C GLY A 345 -64.32 -8.40 16.79
N ASN A 346 -63.73 -9.59 16.85
CA ASN A 346 -62.28 -9.75 16.84
C ASN A 346 -61.80 -10.05 15.41
N VAL A 347 -60.93 -9.20 14.87
CA VAL A 347 -60.46 -9.22 13.49
C VAL A 347 -58.99 -9.64 13.45
N THR A 348 -58.70 -10.78 12.84
CA THR A 348 -57.33 -11.21 12.55
C THR A 348 -56.76 -10.36 11.42
N VAL A 349 -55.59 -9.76 11.65
CA VAL A 349 -54.85 -8.99 10.65
C VAL A 349 -53.77 -9.88 10.05
N ILE A 350 -53.80 -10.09 8.74
CA ILE A 350 -52.84 -10.92 7.99
C ILE A 350 -52.09 -10.06 6.99
N GLY A 351 -50.78 -10.28 6.85
CA GLY A 351 -49.96 -9.51 5.92
C GLY A 351 -48.46 -9.86 5.99
N SER A 352 -47.63 -8.95 5.52
CA SER A 352 -46.18 -9.00 5.69
C SER A 352 -45.67 -7.74 6.38
N ALA A 353 -44.74 -7.94 7.31
CA ALA A 353 -43.98 -6.94 8.03
C ALA A 353 -42.51 -7.39 8.04
N ASP A 354 -41.83 -7.19 6.91
CA ASP A 354 -40.46 -7.65 6.70
C ASP A 354 -39.66 -6.61 5.90
N THR A 355 -38.53 -6.16 6.44
CA THR A 355 -37.69 -5.07 5.90
C THR A 355 -36.21 -5.35 6.17
N PRO A 356 -35.27 -4.82 5.36
CA PRO A 356 -33.86 -4.83 5.72
C PRO A 356 -33.65 -4.24 7.12
N ALA A 357 -32.75 -4.85 7.91
CA ALA A 357 -32.48 -4.44 9.29
C ALA A 357 -33.73 -4.25 10.19
N PHE A 358 -34.76 -5.08 9.99
CA PHE A 358 -35.99 -5.10 10.81
C PHE A 358 -35.69 -5.09 12.32
N VAL A 359 -36.39 -4.22 13.07
CA VAL A 359 -36.35 -4.17 14.54
C VAL A 359 -37.69 -4.56 15.15
N SER A 360 -38.79 -3.98 14.67
CA SER A 360 -40.13 -4.30 15.17
C SER A 360 -41.24 -3.81 14.26
N TYR A 361 -42.43 -4.40 14.37
CA TYR A 361 -43.66 -3.81 13.84
C TYR A 361 -44.75 -3.63 14.91
N GLU A 362 -45.69 -2.72 14.64
CA GLU A 362 -46.86 -2.45 15.47
C GLU A 362 -48.12 -2.17 14.61
N LEU A 363 -49.30 -2.42 15.17
CA LEU A 363 -50.59 -2.11 14.54
C LEU A 363 -51.31 -1.00 15.33
N GLN A 364 -51.81 0.00 14.59
CA GLN A 364 -52.54 1.16 15.09
C GLN A 364 -53.82 1.35 14.26
N TYR A 365 -54.86 1.97 14.82
CA TYR A 365 -56.04 2.39 14.06
C TYR A 365 -56.31 3.88 14.20
N GLY A 366 -56.91 4.49 13.18
CA GLY A 366 -57.41 5.86 13.23
C GLY A 366 -58.89 5.91 12.91
N VAL A 367 -59.61 6.86 13.51
CA VAL A 367 -61.04 7.10 13.23
C VAL A 367 -61.14 8.01 12.01
N SER A 368 -61.98 7.64 11.02
CA SER A 368 -61.98 8.13 9.62
C SER A 368 -61.05 7.34 8.67
N HIS A 369 -61.36 7.44 7.38
CA HIS A 369 -60.54 7.03 6.23
C HIS A 369 -59.31 7.93 5.97
N ASP A 370 -59.28 9.09 6.63
CA ASP A 370 -58.14 10.01 6.69
C ASP A 370 -58.06 10.60 8.11
N PRO A 371 -57.46 9.86 9.06
CA PRO A 371 -57.42 10.25 10.46
C PRO A 371 -56.29 11.25 10.73
N GLY A 372 -56.60 12.36 11.41
CA GLY A 372 -55.59 13.34 11.84
C GLY A 372 -54.63 12.83 12.93
N ALA A 373 -54.96 11.72 13.58
CA ALA A 373 -54.12 11.02 14.56
C ALA A 373 -54.50 9.53 14.63
N PHE A 374 -53.52 8.67 14.92
CA PHE A 374 -53.72 7.25 15.16
C PHE A 374 -53.77 6.93 16.66
N SER A 375 -54.32 5.77 17.01
CA SER A 375 -54.33 5.21 18.36
C SER A 375 -52.90 4.94 18.85
N ALA A 376 -52.76 4.73 20.16
CA ALA A 376 -51.63 3.94 20.66
C ALA A 376 -51.65 2.55 19.99
N PRO A 377 -50.49 1.88 19.85
CA PRO A 377 -50.45 0.51 19.35
C PRO A 377 -51.41 -0.40 20.11
N PHE A 378 -52.34 -1.04 19.40
CA PHE A 378 -53.21 -2.07 19.99
C PHE A 378 -52.57 -3.46 19.90
N TRP A 379 -51.58 -3.61 19.02
CA TRP A 379 -50.75 -4.81 18.89
C TRP A 379 -49.28 -4.44 18.66
N GLY A 380 -48.37 -5.19 19.27
CA GLY A 380 -46.93 -4.95 19.24
C GLY A 380 -46.43 -4.01 20.35
N PRO A 381 -45.14 -3.59 20.29
CA PRO A 381 -44.18 -3.91 19.25
C PRO A 381 -43.80 -5.40 19.21
N VAL A 382 -43.79 -6.00 18.02
CA VAL A 382 -43.37 -7.39 17.78
C VAL A 382 -41.99 -7.40 17.17
N GLY A 383 -41.03 -8.06 17.82
CA GLY A 383 -39.61 -8.07 17.44
C GLY A 383 -39.17 -9.18 16.48
N ASN A 384 -40.10 -9.88 15.83
CA ASN A 384 -39.81 -10.84 14.75
C ASN A 384 -40.53 -10.41 13.46
N PRO A 385 -39.91 -10.51 12.29
CA PRO A 385 -40.58 -10.24 11.02
C PRO A 385 -41.64 -11.31 10.73
N VAL A 386 -42.67 -10.94 9.97
CA VAL A 386 -43.75 -11.82 9.54
C VAL A 386 -43.88 -11.73 8.03
N LEU A 387 -43.91 -12.87 7.34
CA LEU A 387 -44.08 -12.95 5.90
C LEU A 387 -45.35 -13.72 5.57
N ASP A 388 -46.30 -13.05 4.92
CA ASP A 388 -47.61 -13.57 4.50
C ASP A 388 -48.33 -14.39 5.59
N GLY A 389 -48.37 -13.85 6.81
CA GLY A 389 -48.89 -14.50 8.01
C GLY A 389 -49.65 -13.55 8.95
N VAL A 390 -50.08 -14.06 10.11
CA VAL A 390 -50.83 -13.27 11.10
C VAL A 390 -49.94 -12.20 11.71
N LEU A 391 -50.28 -10.94 11.48
CA LEU A 391 -49.63 -9.77 12.06
C LEU A 391 -50.16 -9.48 13.47
N GLY A 392 -51.45 -9.72 13.74
CA GLY A 392 -52.03 -9.55 15.07
C GLY A 392 -53.54 -9.68 15.10
N GLU A 393 -54.13 -9.53 16.28
CA GLU A 393 -55.57 -9.58 16.51
C GLU A 393 -56.10 -8.21 16.94
N TRP A 394 -57.25 -7.78 16.41
CA TRP A 394 -57.87 -6.49 16.69
C TRP A 394 -59.31 -6.65 17.21
N ASP A 395 -59.52 -6.40 18.50
CA ASP A 395 -60.87 -6.35 19.09
C ASP A 395 -61.54 -4.99 18.78
N THR A 396 -62.55 -5.00 17.93
CA THR A 396 -63.34 -3.82 17.55
C THR A 396 -64.60 -3.64 18.39
N THR A 397 -64.89 -4.51 19.37
CA THR A 397 -66.18 -4.50 20.08
C THR A 397 -66.41 -3.26 20.94
N GLY A 398 -65.33 -2.60 21.38
CA GLY A 398 -65.38 -1.32 22.11
C GLY A 398 -65.37 -0.07 21.24
N LEU A 399 -65.37 -0.20 19.90
CA LEU A 399 -65.26 0.91 18.96
C LEU A 399 -66.65 1.37 18.47
N ALA A 400 -66.78 2.66 18.18
CA ALA A 400 -68.01 3.22 17.61
C ALA A 400 -68.17 2.79 16.15
N GLU A 401 -69.42 2.64 15.70
CA GLU A 401 -69.74 2.40 14.28
C GLU A 401 -69.21 3.55 13.40
N GLY A 402 -68.57 3.20 12.28
CA GLY A 402 -68.09 4.20 11.32
C GLY A 402 -66.87 3.78 10.50
N PRO A 403 -66.31 4.71 9.71
CA PRO A 403 -65.07 4.51 8.95
C PRO A 403 -63.84 4.55 9.84
N TYR A 404 -62.89 3.65 9.60
CA TYR A 404 -61.59 3.55 10.27
C TYR A 404 -60.46 3.34 9.25
N THR A 405 -59.23 3.65 9.66
CA THR A 405 -58.01 3.30 8.92
C THR A 405 -57.14 2.43 9.81
N LEU A 406 -56.87 1.19 9.40
CA LEU A 406 -55.87 0.32 10.03
C LEU A 406 -54.49 0.66 9.45
N ARG A 407 -53.47 0.75 10.31
CA ARG A 407 -52.10 1.12 9.98
C ARG A 407 -51.12 0.10 10.58
N LEU A 408 -50.32 -0.52 9.71
CA LEU A 408 -49.12 -1.25 10.07
C LEU A 408 -47.94 -0.29 10.01
N VAL A 409 -47.11 -0.27 11.06
CA VAL A 409 -45.84 0.48 11.10
C VAL A 409 -44.71 -0.51 11.36
N VAL A 410 -43.70 -0.51 10.50
CA VAL A 410 -42.48 -1.32 10.61
C VAL A 410 -41.29 -0.39 10.81
N ARG A 411 -40.43 -0.70 11.79
CA ARG A 411 -39.22 0.07 12.11
C ARG A 411 -37.96 -0.74 11.84
N ASP A 412 -36.99 -0.10 11.21
CA ASP A 412 -35.64 -0.65 11.01
C ASP A 412 -34.65 -0.16 12.09
N GLN A 413 -33.41 -0.65 12.01
CA GLN A 413 -32.32 -0.29 12.93
C GLN A 413 -31.81 1.14 12.76
N ALA A 414 -32.11 1.81 11.64
CA ALA A 414 -31.82 3.23 11.42
C ALA A 414 -32.92 4.15 11.99
N GLY A 415 -34.04 3.57 12.45
CA GLY A 415 -35.21 4.31 12.96
C GLY A 415 -36.13 4.82 11.85
N VAL A 416 -36.01 4.31 10.62
CA VAL A 416 -36.93 4.64 9.53
C VAL A 416 -38.24 3.88 9.75
N GLU A 417 -39.36 4.58 9.69
CA GLU A 417 -40.69 3.97 9.70
C GLU A 417 -41.18 3.74 8.26
N GLN A 418 -41.56 2.51 7.95
CA GLN A 418 -42.32 2.15 6.75
C GLN A 418 -43.74 1.76 7.17
N GLU A 419 -44.74 2.13 6.38
CA GLU A 419 -46.15 1.90 6.74
C GLU A 419 -46.99 1.34 5.60
N ALA A 420 -47.97 0.51 5.98
CA ALA A 420 -49.09 0.13 5.13
C ALA A 420 -50.39 0.57 5.80
N ARG A 421 -51.36 1.04 5.02
CA ARG A 421 -52.68 1.46 5.49
C ARG A 421 -53.78 0.83 4.66
N ILE A 422 -54.87 0.48 5.32
CA ILE A 422 -56.14 0.10 4.69
C ILE A 422 -57.30 0.81 5.39
N ARG A 423 -58.36 1.07 4.64
CA ARG A 423 -59.61 1.70 5.10
C ARG A 423 -60.68 0.65 5.30
N LEU A 424 -61.45 0.76 6.37
CA LEU A 424 -62.40 -0.24 6.84
C LEU A 424 -63.65 0.44 7.40
N PHE A 425 -64.76 -0.29 7.47
CA PHE A 425 -65.94 0.13 8.22
C PHE A 425 -66.16 -0.81 9.39
N ILE A 426 -66.32 -0.26 10.60
CA ILE A 426 -66.66 -1.04 11.79
C ILE A 426 -68.17 -0.95 12.01
N VAL A 427 -68.83 -2.09 12.20
CA VAL A 427 -70.26 -2.19 12.55
C VAL A 427 -70.44 -2.98 13.85
N PRO A 428 -71.51 -2.72 14.63
CA PRO A 428 -71.81 -3.54 15.80
C PRO A 428 -72.11 -4.99 15.38
N PRO A 429 -71.76 -5.99 16.21
CA PRO A 429 -72.04 -7.38 15.91
C PRO A 429 -73.56 -7.59 15.74
N THR A 430 -73.96 -8.10 14.58
CA THR A 430 -75.38 -8.37 14.30
C THR A 430 -75.88 -9.44 15.27
N PRO A 431 -76.95 -9.20 16.06
CA PRO A 431 -77.44 -10.18 17.00
C PRO A 431 -77.94 -11.43 16.26
N THR A 432 -77.38 -12.59 16.59
CA THR A 432 -77.79 -13.89 16.08
C THR A 432 -79.31 -14.07 16.26
N PRO A 433 -80.09 -14.33 15.18
CA PRO A 433 -81.53 -14.53 15.33
C PRO A 433 -81.81 -15.76 16.21
N GLN A 434 -82.67 -15.61 17.21
CA GLN A 434 -83.14 -16.74 18.00
C GLN A 434 -83.94 -17.71 17.12
N PRO A 435 -83.85 -19.04 17.36
CA PRO A 435 -84.62 -20.01 16.59
C PRO A 435 -86.11 -19.87 16.92
N VAL A 436 -86.91 -19.64 15.88
CA VAL A 436 -88.38 -19.59 15.99
C VAL A 436 -88.93 -21.02 15.90
N GLU A 437 -89.83 -21.36 16.82
CA GLU A 437 -90.48 -22.66 16.92
C GLU A 437 -91.42 -22.93 15.71
N PRO A 438 -91.49 -24.17 15.15
CA PRO A 438 -92.19 -24.43 13.89
C PRO A 438 -93.70 -24.72 14.05
N THR A 439 -94.43 -24.60 12.93
CA THR A 439 -95.81 -25.16 12.64
C THR A 439 -96.97 -24.17 12.88
N PRO A 440 -98.07 -24.14 12.06
CA PRO A 440 -98.45 -25.06 10.97
C PRO A 440 -98.53 -24.46 9.55
N THR A 441 -98.38 -25.36 8.59
CA THR A 441 -98.70 -25.21 7.16
C THR A 441 -100.19 -24.97 6.92
N TRP A 442 -100.53 -24.02 6.04
CA TRP A 442 -101.82 -23.97 5.35
C TRP A 442 -101.59 -23.99 3.84
N THR A 443 -102.25 -24.96 3.19
CA THR A 443 -102.18 -25.16 1.74
C THR A 443 -103.27 -24.32 1.07
N LEU A 444 -102.95 -23.59 0.00
CA LEU A 444 -103.95 -22.91 -0.84
C LEU A 444 -103.56 -23.02 -2.32
N GLU A 445 -104.58 -23.00 -3.17
CA GLU A 445 -104.55 -23.57 -4.52
C GLU A 445 -103.84 -22.69 -5.57
N ALA A 446 -103.42 -23.32 -6.65
CA ALA A 446 -102.84 -22.67 -7.81
C ALA A 446 -103.91 -21.99 -8.69
N PRO A 447 -103.57 -20.86 -9.34
CA PRO A 447 -104.18 -20.47 -10.60
C PRO A 447 -103.17 -20.45 -11.77
N THR A 448 -103.44 -21.33 -12.74
CA THR A 448 -103.48 -21.09 -14.19
C THR A 448 -102.38 -20.25 -14.88
N ALA A 449 -101.78 -20.86 -15.90
CA ALA A 449 -100.79 -20.25 -16.80
C ALA A 449 -101.32 -19.06 -17.64
N VAL A 450 -100.42 -18.13 -17.93
CA VAL A 450 -100.54 -17.11 -19.00
C VAL A 450 -99.27 -17.14 -19.86
N GLN A 451 -99.40 -16.95 -21.17
CA GLN A 451 -98.34 -17.11 -22.16
C GLN A 451 -97.33 -15.94 -22.21
N PRO A 452 -96.11 -16.15 -22.76
CA PRO A 452 -95.04 -15.15 -22.80
C PRO A 452 -95.12 -14.22 -24.02
N PRO A 453 -94.63 -12.97 -23.91
CA PRO A 453 -94.26 -12.15 -25.07
C PRO A 453 -92.76 -12.30 -25.45
N THR A 454 -92.59 -12.42 -26.76
CA THR A 454 -91.40 -12.52 -27.62
C THR A 454 -90.16 -11.68 -27.27
N VAL A 455 -88.99 -12.24 -27.62
CA VAL A 455 -87.62 -11.67 -27.55
C VAL A 455 -87.40 -10.48 -28.50
N ALA A 456 -86.55 -9.53 -28.09
CA ALA A 456 -85.88 -8.55 -28.96
C ALA A 456 -84.34 -8.51 -28.64
N PRO A 457 -83.48 -8.12 -29.60
CA PRO A 457 -82.04 -8.46 -29.62
C PRO A 457 -81.13 -7.45 -28.87
N PRO A 458 -79.81 -7.73 -28.69
CA PRO A 458 -78.97 -7.05 -27.69
C PRO A 458 -78.44 -5.68 -28.11
N THR A 459 -78.28 -4.79 -27.12
CA THR A 459 -77.59 -3.50 -27.26
C THR A 459 -76.18 -3.58 -26.67
N ALA A 460 -75.24 -2.90 -27.33
CA ALA A 460 -73.79 -3.11 -27.16
C ALA A 460 -73.18 -2.54 -25.87
N THR A 461 -72.02 -3.11 -25.52
CA THR A 461 -71.05 -2.66 -24.52
C THR A 461 -70.59 -1.21 -24.75
N PRO A 462 -70.45 -0.38 -23.69
CA PRO A 462 -69.70 0.86 -23.76
C PRO A 462 -68.20 0.62 -23.50
N GLU A 463 -67.35 0.98 -24.45
CA GLU A 463 -65.88 1.02 -24.26
C GLU A 463 -65.46 2.28 -23.48
N LEU A 464 -64.38 2.16 -22.68
CA LEU A 464 -63.75 3.30 -22.02
C LEU A 464 -62.88 4.10 -23.02
N PRO A 465 -62.79 5.44 -22.87
CA PRO A 465 -62.00 6.27 -23.76
C PRO A 465 -60.48 6.07 -23.54
N THR A 466 -59.76 5.85 -24.63
CA THR A 466 -58.28 5.83 -24.64
C THR A 466 -57.77 7.23 -24.97
N SER A 467 -56.94 7.83 -24.11
CA SER A 467 -56.30 9.12 -24.37
C SER A 467 -54.93 8.93 -25.04
N VAL A 468 -54.82 9.38 -26.29
CA VAL A 468 -53.54 9.43 -27.04
C VAL A 468 -52.89 10.81 -26.83
N PRO A 469 -51.59 10.91 -26.50
CA PRO A 469 -50.89 12.20 -26.43
C PRO A 469 -50.55 12.71 -27.84
N THR A 470 -50.85 13.98 -28.11
CA THR A 470 -50.60 14.65 -29.39
C THR A 470 -49.13 15.07 -29.52
N VAL A 471 -48.50 14.76 -30.66
CA VAL A 471 -47.18 15.25 -31.05
C VAL A 471 -47.27 16.72 -31.48
N VAL A 472 -46.41 17.59 -30.93
CA VAL A 472 -46.21 18.97 -31.41
C VAL A 472 -44.72 19.34 -31.37
N GLU A 473 -44.17 19.63 -32.54
CA GLU A 473 -42.93 20.37 -32.81
C GLU A 473 -43.10 21.08 -34.18
N PRO A 474 -42.28 22.09 -34.57
CA PRO A 474 -41.15 22.68 -33.85
C PRO A 474 -41.22 24.21 -33.70
N THR A 475 -40.38 24.78 -32.82
CA THR A 475 -39.98 26.20 -32.90
C THR A 475 -38.51 26.37 -32.50
N SER A 476 -37.78 27.21 -33.23
CA SER A 476 -36.30 27.29 -33.23
C SER A 476 -35.72 28.46 -32.39
N ALA A 477 -34.63 28.16 -31.65
CA ALA A 477 -33.51 29.04 -31.27
C ALA A 477 -33.82 30.28 -30.37
N PRO A 478 -32.90 30.67 -29.44
CA PRO A 478 -31.55 31.13 -29.79
C PRO A 478 -30.38 30.42 -29.08
N SER A 479 -29.17 30.65 -29.60
CA SER A 479 -27.89 30.08 -29.13
C SER A 479 -27.36 30.75 -27.86
N PRO A 480 -26.67 30.02 -26.96
CA PRO A 480 -25.91 30.62 -25.85
C PRO A 480 -24.63 31.33 -26.32
N THR A 481 -24.17 32.28 -25.50
CA THR A 481 -23.11 33.26 -25.75
C THR A 481 -21.68 32.71 -25.62
N ASP A 482 -20.76 33.24 -26.43
CA ASP A 482 -19.32 32.99 -26.36
C ASP A 482 -18.70 33.30 -24.98
N THR A 483 -17.73 32.48 -24.58
CA THR A 483 -16.73 32.80 -23.54
C THR A 483 -15.35 32.49 -24.16
N PRO A 484 -14.36 33.40 -24.07
CA PRO A 484 -13.20 33.37 -24.97
C PRO A 484 -12.19 32.26 -24.65
N LEU A 485 -11.74 31.55 -25.68
CA LEU A 485 -10.54 30.70 -25.62
C LEU A 485 -9.26 31.55 -25.62
N PRO A 486 -8.18 31.10 -24.96
CA PRO A 486 -6.85 31.72 -25.09
C PRO A 486 -6.23 31.45 -26.47
N SER A 487 -5.45 32.41 -26.95
CA SER A 487 -4.79 32.37 -28.27
C SER A 487 -3.81 31.19 -28.45
N PRO A 488 -3.65 30.65 -29.67
CA PRO A 488 -2.69 29.59 -29.95
C PRO A 488 -1.24 30.10 -29.85
N THR A 489 -0.40 29.33 -29.18
CA THR A 489 1.06 29.55 -29.18
C THR A 489 1.65 29.20 -30.55
N VAL A 490 2.58 30.03 -31.03
CA VAL A 490 3.29 29.85 -32.30
C VAL A 490 4.11 28.55 -32.27
N ALA A 491 4.00 27.74 -33.34
CA ALA A 491 4.82 26.55 -33.52
C ALA A 491 6.29 26.93 -33.84
N PRO A 492 7.30 26.19 -33.33
CA PRO A 492 8.68 26.37 -33.75
C PRO A 492 8.87 25.96 -35.22
N GLU A 493 9.77 26.63 -35.94
CA GLU A 493 10.15 26.29 -37.31
C GLU A 493 10.82 24.89 -37.39
N GLU A 494 10.64 24.21 -38.53
CA GLU A 494 11.33 22.96 -38.84
C GLU A 494 12.85 23.19 -38.94
N PRO A 495 13.70 22.27 -38.43
CA PRO A 495 15.14 22.37 -38.61
C PRO A 495 15.55 22.06 -40.06
N THR A 496 16.15 23.07 -40.71
CA THR A 496 16.78 22.94 -42.04
C THR A 496 17.75 21.75 -42.11
N ALA A 497 17.65 20.97 -43.19
CA ALA A 497 18.53 19.83 -43.42
C ALA A 497 20.02 20.23 -43.55
N THR A 498 20.85 19.71 -42.65
CA THR A 498 22.32 19.80 -42.71
C THR A 498 22.87 18.70 -43.62
N PRO A 499 23.82 18.98 -44.52
CA PRO A 499 24.28 18.01 -45.53
C PRO A 499 25.09 16.86 -44.94
N VAL A 500 24.99 15.69 -45.59
CA VAL A 500 25.77 14.49 -45.27
C VAL A 500 27.24 14.68 -45.71
N PRO A 501 28.22 14.59 -44.80
CA PRO A 501 29.62 14.46 -45.19
C PRO A 501 29.89 13.01 -45.63
N THR A 502 30.14 12.82 -46.92
CA THR A 502 30.73 11.59 -47.43
C THR A 502 32.23 11.64 -47.22
N GLU A 503 32.76 10.90 -46.23
CA GLU A 503 34.09 10.28 -46.31
C GLU A 503 34.35 9.36 -45.10
N THR A 504 35.04 8.25 -45.34
CA THR A 504 35.46 7.28 -44.31
C THR A 504 36.99 7.33 -44.18
N PRO A 505 37.55 7.70 -43.01
CA PRO A 505 38.95 7.43 -42.68
C PRO A 505 39.11 6.10 -41.93
N ALA A 506 40.33 5.57 -41.96
CA ALA A 506 40.66 4.21 -41.59
C ALA A 506 40.48 3.84 -40.10
N VAL A 507 40.32 2.54 -39.84
CA VAL A 507 40.49 1.93 -38.51
C VAL A 507 41.96 1.99 -38.13
N GLU A 508 42.27 2.64 -37.01
CA GLU A 508 43.61 2.60 -36.39
C GLU A 508 43.61 1.65 -35.19
N ALA A 509 44.75 0.99 -34.93
CA ALA A 509 44.84 -0.16 -34.05
C ALA A 509 44.78 0.20 -32.55
N THR A 510 44.21 -0.71 -31.76
CA THR A 510 44.10 -0.58 -30.30
C THR A 510 45.48 -0.67 -29.62
N PRO A 511 45.89 0.28 -28.76
CA PRO A 511 47.15 0.16 -28.02
C PRO A 511 47.01 -0.90 -26.92
N THR A 512 47.84 -1.94 -26.98
CA THR A 512 47.94 -2.96 -25.93
C THR A 512 48.89 -2.45 -24.83
N TRP A 513 48.34 -2.13 -23.66
CA TRP A 513 49.14 -1.77 -22.49
C TRP A 513 49.78 -3.01 -21.87
N THR A 514 51.11 -3.02 -21.82
CA THR A 514 51.89 -4.05 -21.11
C THR A 514 52.41 -3.42 -19.82
N ILE A 515 52.20 -4.07 -18.67
CA ILE A 515 52.70 -3.60 -17.38
C ILE A 515 54.20 -3.94 -17.29
N GLU A 516 55.05 -2.93 -17.15
CA GLU A 516 56.46 -3.15 -16.80
C GLU A 516 56.57 -3.58 -15.33
N ALA A 517 57.28 -4.69 -15.09
CA ALA A 517 57.60 -5.15 -13.74
C ALA A 517 58.75 -4.30 -13.14
N PRO A 518 58.75 -4.04 -11.82
CA PRO A 518 59.80 -3.25 -11.20
C PRO A 518 61.16 -3.97 -11.24
N VAL A 519 62.18 -3.26 -11.70
CA VAL A 519 63.57 -3.72 -11.68
C VAL A 519 64.08 -3.77 -10.24
N ALA A 520 64.58 -4.92 -9.81
CA ALA A 520 65.24 -5.08 -8.53
C ALA A 520 66.76 -4.82 -8.66
N GLU A 521 67.30 -3.91 -7.84
CA GLU A 521 68.75 -3.79 -7.63
C GLU A 521 69.24 -4.77 -6.54
N PRO A 522 70.47 -5.28 -6.63
CA PRO A 522 70.98 -6.31 -5.72
C PRO A 522 71.49 -5.74 -4.39
N THR A 523 71.23 -6.49 -3.32
CA THR A 523 71.65 -6.22 -1.94
C THR A 523 73.17 -6.33 -1.72
N ALA A 524 73.71 -5.47 -0.86
CA ALA A 524 75.07 -5.56 -0.35
C ALA A 524 75.20 -6.33 0.97
N GLU A 525 76.36 -6.96 1.14
CA GLU A 525 77.03 -7.44 2.36
C GLU A 525 76.34 -8.44 3.32
N SER A 526 76.98 -9.62 3.37
CA SER A 526 76.91 -10.56 4.49
C SER A 526 77.85 -10.14 5.62
N ALA A 527 77.36 -10.12 6.86
CA ALA A 527 78.20 -10.19 8.06
C ALA A 527 77.60 -11.20 9.05
N ALA A 528 78.30 -12.31 9.27
CA ALA A 528 78.03 -13.20 10.40
C ALA A 528 78.78 -12.69 11.64
N LEU A 529 78.30 -12.99 12.85
CA LEU A 529 79.02 -13.75 13.90
C LEU A 529 78.25 -13.75 15.25
N VAL A 530 78.27 -14.91 15.90
CA VAL A 530 78.28 -15.13 17.37
C VAL A 530 76.98 -15.01 18.17
N THR A 531 76.41 -16.21 18.37
CA THR A 531 75.84 -16.76 19.61
C THR A 531 76.25 -16.14 20.95
N THR A 532 75.27 -15.92 21.84
CA THR A 532 75.35 -16.33 23.26
C THR A 532 73.99 -16.87 23.74
N THR A 533 74.04 -17.78 24.73
CA THR A 533 72.93 -18.63 25.18
C THR A 533 72.71 -18.54 26.69
N LEU A 534 71.49 -18.89 27.14
CA LEU A 534 71.09 -19.31 28.52
C LEU A 534 70.95 -18.21 29.60
N PRO A 535 70.27 -18.47 30.76
CA PRO A 535 68.89 -18.99 30.92
C PRO A 535 68.13 -18.34 32.15
N LEU A 536 67.12 -19.06 32.72
CA LEU A 536 66.44 -18.84 34.03
C LEU A 536 65.40 -17.69 34.12
N THR A 537 64.28 -17.72 34.86
CA THR A 537 63.48 -18.84 35.44
C THR A 537 62.03 -18.41 35.72
N ALA A 538 61.14 -19.39 35.81
CA ALA A 538 59.76 -19.36 36.30
C ALA A 538 59.49 -18.66 37.65
N VAL A 539 58.25 -18.17 37.83
CA VAL A 539 57.48 -18.25 39.09
C VAL A 539 56.03 -18.63 38.78
N THR A 540 55.41 -19.37 39.70
CA THR A 540 54.14 -20.12 39.55
C THR A 540 53.03 -19.57 40.47
N THR A 541 51.78 -19.62 40.02
CA THR A 541 50.51 -19.74 40.81
C THR A 541 49.37 -19.99 39.80
N LEU A 542 48.50 -21.03 39.80
CA LEU A 542 47.98 -21.98 40.81
C LEU A 542 47.41 -21.25 42.04
N THR A 543 46.17 -21.42 42.53
CA THR A 543 45.05 -22.41 42.43
C THR A 543 43.73 -21.70 42.84
N GLN A 544 42.47 -22.17 42.68
CA GLN A 544 41.81 -23.41 42.20
C GLN A 544 40.31 -23.08 41.82
N THR A 545 39.61 -23.85 40.95
CA THR A 545 38.47 -24.81 41.21
C THR A 545 37.36 -24.37 42.19
N GLU A 546 36.08 -24.77 42.09
CA GLU A 546 35.40 -25.94 41.46
C GLU A 546 34.19 -25.46 40.60
N GLY A 547 33.64 -26.18 39.61
CA GLY A 547 33.01 -27.52 39.63
C GLY A 547 31.49 -27.36 39.84
N ILE A 548 30.57 -28.06 39.17
CA ILE A 548 30.49 -29.51 38.90
C ILE A 548 29.49 -29.77 37.74
N THR A 549 29.93 -30.54 36.73
CA THR A 549 29.32 -31.70 35.98
C THR A 549 27.78 -31.81 35.75
N ALA A 550 27.24 -32.56 34.76
CA ALA A 550 27.79 -33.72 34.04
C ALA A 550 27.07 -34.08 32.70
N SER A 551 27.81 -34.81 31.84
CA SER A 551 27.37 -35.90 30.90
C SER A 551 26.32 -35.64 29.79
N GLY A 552 26.49 -36.13 28.55
CA GLY A 552 27.66 -36.78 27.91
C GLY A 552 27.36 -37.43 26.55
N LEU A 553 28.43 -37.83 25.82
CA LEU A 553 28.61 -39.10 25.06
C LEU A 553 27.66 -39.42 23.84
N ILE A 554 28.08 -39.95 22.66
CA ILE A 554 29.39 -40.34 22.05
C ILE A 554 29.27 -40.35 20.48
N THR A 555 30.42 -40.42 19.79
CA THR A 555 30.68 -41.03 18.44
C THR A 555 30.00 -40.46 17.19
N ALA A 556 30.53 -40.58 15.97
CA ALA A 556 31.86 -40.77 15.35
C ALA A 556 31.60 -41.13 13.87
N THR A 557 32.54 -40.79 12.98
CA THR A 557 32.53 -40.94 11.51
C THR A 557 32.70 -42.40 11.04
N PRO A 558 32.54 -42.75 9.74
CA PRO A 558 33.31 -42.20 8.60
C PRO A 558 32.70 -40.99 7.89
#